data_AF-A0A1F9FR01-F1
#
_entry.id   AF-A0A1F9FR01-F1
#
_cell.length_a   1.000
_cell.length_b   1.000
_cell.length_c   1.000
_cell.angle_alpha   90.00
_cell.angle_beta   90.00
_cell.angle_gamma   90.00
#
_symmetry.space_group_name_H-M   'P 1'
#
loop_
_entity.id
_entity.type
_entity.pdbx_description
1 polymer ?
#
loop_
_entity_poly.entity_id
_entity_poly.type
_entity_poly.pdbx_seq_one_letter_code
_entity_poly.pdbx_strand_id
1 'polypeptide(L)'
;MVVLFDDESGRAFPLWVADDDAAAIARAISGRGQSSSTDTHGLLWVTVRSLGAAVEHVELNGALHGVVTAAVTLSDAAGPLTLPARASDAIALSLRAGAPILVHDELLAQVASRLADAEARTAGHGPAAAEPVQMTPAERWNALLAHLSTLPKPYEG
;
A
#
# COMPACT_ATOMS: atom_id res chain seq x y z
N MET A 1 -0.77 -8.21 -5.49
CA MET A 1 0.24 -7.34 -4.84
C MET A 1 -0.04 -5.90 -5.20
N VAL A 2 0.07 -4.99 -4.23
CA VAL A 2 0.00 -3.54 -4.43
C VAL A 2 1.37 -2.97 -4.07
N VAL A 3 1.81 -1.92 -4.77
CA VAL A 3 3.05 -1.22 -4.45
C VAL A 3 2.72 0.24 -4.24
N LEU A 4 3.06 0.78 -3.08
CA LEU A 4 3.02 2.21 -2.82
C LEU A 4 4.36 2.80 -3.26
N PHE A 5 4.32 3.89 -4.01
CA PHE A 5 5.52 4.57 -4.49
C PHE A 5 5.50 6.02 -4.03
N ASP A 6 6.64 6.46 -3.50
CA ASP A 6 6.88 7.84 -3.13
C ASP A 6 7.73 8.48 -4.22
N ASP A 7 7.12 9.37 -5.01
CA ASP A 7 7.76 10.05 -6.13
C ASP A 7 8.93 10.94 -5.70
N GLU A 8 8.92 11.48 -4.48
CA GLU A 8 9.95 12.40 -3.99
C GLU A 8 11.20 11.64 -3.53
N SER A 9 11.02 10.58 -2.76
CA SER A 9 12.14 9.79 -2.24
C SER A 9 12.56 8.65 -3.18
N GLY A 10 11.74 8.31 -4.17
CA GLY A 10 11.92 7.14 -5.04
C GLY A 10 11.78 5.81 -4.30
N ARG A 11 11.26 5.82 -3.07
CA ARG A 11 11.05 4.62 -2.26
C ARG A 11 9.79 3.90 -2.69
N ALA A 12 9.82 2.58 -2.59
CA ALA A 12 8.69 1.73 -2.86
C ALA A 12 8.39 0.83 -1.65
N PHE A 13 7.11 0.64 -1.37
CA PHE A 13 6.63 -0.21 -0.30
C PHE A 13 5.71 -1.30 -0.89
N PRO A 14 6.17 -2.57 -0.98
CA PRO A 14 5.32 -3.67 -1.40
C PRO A 14 4.33 -4.05 -0.30
N LEU A 15 3.07 -4.22 -0.72
CA LEU A 15 1.98 -4.68 0.13
C LEU A 15 1.32 -5.91 -0.50
N TRP A 16 1.43 -7.04 0.20
CA TRP A 16 0.71 -8.25 -0.17
C TRP A 16 -0.71 -8.20 0.38
N VAL A 17 -1.67 -8.20 -0.53
CA VAL A 17 -3.11 -8.20 -0.26
C VAL A 17 -3.76 -9.35 -1.03
N ALA A 18 -4.96 -9.76 -0.60
CA ALA A 18 -5.76 -10.74 -1.32
C ALA A 18 -6.24 -10.19 -2.68
N ASP A 19 -6.66 -11.07 -3.59
CA ASP A 19 -7.08 -10.68 -4.94
C ASP A 19 -8.30 -9.74 -4.92
N ASP A 20 -9.27 -10.00 -4.05
CA ASP A 20 -10.46 -9.13 -3.89
C ASP A 20 -10.09 -7.73 -3.40
N ASP A 21 -9.13 -7.62 -2.47
CA ASP A 21 -8.59 -6.36 -1.98
C ASP A 21 -7.87 -5.60 -3.09
N ALA A 22 -7.01 -6.29 -3.86
CA ALA A 22 -6.31 -5.70 -5.00
C ALA A 22 -7.29 -5.18 -6.04
N ALA A 23 -8.36 -5.92 -6.33
CA ALA A 23 -9.42 -5.50 -7.24
C ALA A 23 -10.16 -4.25 -6.71
N ALA A 24 -10.44 -4.18 -5.41
CA ALA A 24 -11.08 -3.01 -4.79
C ALA A 24 -10.22 -1.74 -4.87
N ILE A 25 -8.90 -1.89 -4.69
CA ILE A 25 -7.92 -0.82 -4.85
C ILE A 25 -7.81 -0.39 -6.32
N ALA A 26 -7.73 -1.33 -7.26
CA ALA A 26 -7.66 -1.04 -8.69
C ALA A 26 -8.91 -0.27 -9.20
N ARG A 27 -10.10 -0.60 -8.67
CA ARG A 27 -11.34 0.16 -8.95
C ARG A 27 -11.27 1.60 -8.43
N ALA A 28 -10.65 1.81 -7.26
CA ALA A 28 -10.42 3.13 -6.68
C ALA A 28 -9.54 3.99 -7.61
N ILE A 29 -8.38 3.45 -8.00
CA ILE A 29 -7.41 4.12 -8.90
C ILE A 29 -8.05 4.48 -10.24
N SER A 30 -8.88 3.61 -10.79
CA SER A 30 -9.56 3.84 -12.09
C SER A 30 -10.58 5.00 -12.05
N GLY A 31 -10.80 5.65 -10.91
CA GLY A 31 -11.84 6.67 -10.73
C GLY A 31 -13.28 6.14 -10.80
N ARG A 32 -13.47 4.84 -11.11
CA ARG A 32 -14.78 4.17 -11.17
C ARG A 32 -15.48 4.10 -9.80
N GLY A 33 -14.72 4.25 -8.71
CA GLY A 33 -15.22 4.29 -7.33
C GLY A 33 -15.64 5.68 -6.81
N GLN A 34 -15.35 6.78 -7.52
CA GLN A 34 -15.67 8.14 -7.02
C GLN A 34 -17.16 8.49 -7.12
N SER A 35 -17.91 7.81 -8.00
CA SER A 35 -19.32 8.10 -8.28
C SER A 35 -20.27 6.92 -7.97
N SER A 36 -19.76 5.72 -7.65
CA SER A 36 -20.60 4.55 -7.43
C SER A 36 -20.44 3.95 -6.03
N SER A 37 -21.51 4.01 -5.25
CA SER A 37 -21.67 3.35 -3.94
C SER A 37 -21.89 1.84 -4.06
N THR A 38 -21.63 1.25 -5.24
CA THR A 38 -21.94 -0.15 -5.54
C THR A 38 -21.01 -1.15 -4.86
N ASP A 39 -19.81 -0.73 -4.43
CA ASP A 39 -18.92 -1.56 -3.60
C ASP A 39 -18.82 -1.03 -2.15
N THR A 40 -18.43 -1.91 -1.22
CA THR A 40 -18.42 -1.64 0.23
C THR A 40 -17.59 -0.41 0.59
N HIS A 41 -16.42 -0.25 -0.03
CA HIS A 41 -15.56 0.92 0.20
C HIS A 41 -16.16 2.21 -0.37
N GLY A 42 -16.86 2.12 -1.51
CA GLY A 42 -17.65 3.22 -2.06
C GLY A 42 -18.81 3.63 -1.14
N LEU A 43 -19.53 2.66 -0.58
CA LEU A 43 -20.56 2.93 0.43
C LEU A 43 -19.96 3.62 1.66
N LEU A 44 -18.86 3.10 2.21
CA LEU A 44 -18.18 3.70 3.37
C LEU A 44 -17.75 5.15 3.12
N TRP A 45 -17.16 5.42 1.96
CA TRP A 45 -16.77 6.79 1.57
C TRP A 45 -17.98 7.73 1.54
N VAL A 46 -19.07 7.33 0.88
CA VAL A 46 -20.31 8.12 0.84
C VAL A 46 -20.89 8.31 2.23
N THR A 47 -20.84 7.30 3.09
CA THR A 47 -21.29 7.39 4.49
C THR A 47 -20.48 8.43 5.26
N VAL A 48 -19.14 8.34 5.27
CA VAL A 48 -18.25 9.30 5.94
C VAL A 48 -18.57 10.73 5.49
N ARG A 49 -18.63 10.96 4.17
CA ARG A 49 -18.94 12.28 3.60
C ARG A 49 -20.34 12.76 3.98
N SER A 50 -21.34 11.88 3.97
CA SER A 50 -22.73 12.24 4.28
C SER A 50 -22.94 12.57 5.76
N LEU A 51 -22.09 12.03 6.64
CA LEU A 51 -22.07 12.37 8.06
C LEU A 51 -21.30 13.68 8.34
N GLY A 52 -20.79 14.35 7.31
CA GLY A 52 -20.06 15.61 7.46
C GLY A 52 -18.61 15.45 7.88
N ALA A 53 -18.06 14.23 7.82
CA ALA A 53 -16.67 13.95 8.11
C ALA A 53 -15.80 13.92 6.84
N ALA A 54 -14.51 14.22 7.00
CA ALA A 54 -13.49 14.07 5.99
C ALA A 54 -12.51 12.95 6.36
N VAL A 55 -11.90 12.32 5.36
CA VAL A 55 -10.74 11.43 5.57
C VAL A 55 -9.51 12.32 5.47
N GLU A 56 -8.81 12.54 6.58
CA GLU A 56 -7.63 13.41 6.63
C GLU A 56 -6.41 12.73 6.03
N HIS A 57 -6.15 11.49 6.43
CA HIS A 57 -5.05 10.67 5.95
C HIS A 57 -5.25 9.23 6.42
N VAL A 58 -4.46 8.32 5.85
CA VAL A 58 -4.31 6.96 6.36
C VAL A 58 -2.84 6.66 6.65
N GLU A 59 -2.58 5.86 7.67
CA GLU A 59 -1.22 5.51 8.09
C GLU A 59 -1.04 4.00 8.03
N LEU A 60 -0.01 3.52 7.34
CA LEU A 60 0.51 2.18 7.52
C LEU A 60 1.48 2.22 8.70
N ASN A 61 1.02 1.72 9.84
CA ASN A 61 1.61 2.01 11.15
C ASN A 61 2.27 0.81 11.84
N GLY A 62 2.26 -0.37 11.20
CA GLY A 62 2.92 -1.54 11.77
C GLY A 62 2.68 -2.81 10.98
N ALA A 63 3.16 -3.92 11.54
CA ALA A 63 2.87 -5.26 11.06
C ALA A 63 2.68 -6.20 12.25
N LEU A 64 1.56 -6.92 12.27
CA LEU A 64 1.23 -7.93 13.28
C LEU A 64 1.25 -9.31 12.63
N HIS A 65 2.12 -10.21 13.11
CA HIS A 65 2.30 -11.54 12.54
C HIS A 65 2.53 -11.53 11.02
N GLY A 66 3.30 -10.55 10.53
CA GLY A 66 3.58 -10.38 9.10
C GLY A 66 2.50 -9.65 8.31
N VAL A 67 1.33 -9.36 8.91
CA VAL A 67 0.23 -8.63 8.27
C VAL A 67 0.34 -7.14 8.57
N VAL A 68 0.40 -6.30 7.54
CA VAL A 68 0.48 -4.84 7.70
C VAL A 68 -0.82 -4.29 8.30
N THR A 69 -0.67 -3.47 9.34
CA THR A 69 -1.77 -2.75 9.99
C THR A 69 -1.84 -1.32 9.51
N ALA A 70 -3.03 -0.72 9.60
CA ALA A 70 -3.23 0.67 9.27
C ALA A 70 -4.14 1.38 10.26
N ALA A 71 -4.20 2.70 10.15
CA ALA A 71 -5.20 3.54 10.77
C ALA A 71 -5.76 4.53 9.75
N VAL A 72 -7.01 4.92 9.94
CA VAL A 72 -7.69 5.98 9.18
C VAL A 72 -7.99 7.10 10.14
N THR A 73 -7.51 8.30 9.85
CA THR A 73 -7.86 9.50 10.60
C THR A 73 -8.99 10.22 9.87
N LEU A 74 -10.14 10.32 10.54
CA LEU A 74 -11.29 11.10 10.11
C LEU A 74 -11.33 12.41 10.89
N SER A 75 -11.95 13.44 10.34
CA SER A 75 -12.22 14.69 11.06
C SER A 75 -13.64 15.16 10.80
N ASP A 76 -14.29 15.70 11.83
CA ASP A 76 -15.55 16.42 11.73
C ASP A 76 -15.55 17.65 12.67
N ALA A 77 -16.72 18.24 12.92
CA ALA A 77 -16.86 19.39 13.81
C ALA A 77 -16.46 19.11 15.28
N ALA A 78 -16.46 17.85 15.72
CA ALA A 78 -16.04 17.43 17.05
C ALA A 78 -14.52 17.21 17.15
N GLY A 79 -13.82 17.16 16.01
CA GLY A 79 -12.36 17.00 15.93
C GLY A 79 -11.93 15.69 15.26
N PRO A 80 -10.65 15.32 15.38
CA PRO A 80 -10.12 14.13 14.74
C PRO A 80 -10.51 12.84 15.48
N LEU A 81 -10.83 11.80 14.72
CA LEU A 81 -11.08 10.44 15.17
C LEU A 81 -10.22 9.47 14.38
N THR A 82 -9.32 8.76 15.06
CA THR A 82 -8.48 7.73 14.44
C THR A 82 -9.05 6.34 14.70
N LEU A 83 -9.24 5.58 13.62
CA LEU A 83 -9.80 4.23 13.65
C LEU A 83 -8.77 3.21 13.16
N PRO A 84 -8.58 2.07 13.86
CA PRO A 84 -7.76 0.99 13.32
C PRO A 84 -8.41 0.40 12.08
N ALA A 85 -7.59 0.04 11.09
CA ALA A 85 -8.04 -0.50 9.82
C ALA A 85 -7.06 -1.55 9.27
N ARG A 86 -7.55 -2.38 8.36
CA ARG A 86 -6.68 -3.18 7.49
C ARG A 86 -6.03 -2.25 6.47
N ALA A 87 -4.78 -2.54 6.09
CA ALA A 87 -4.05 -1.76 5.10
C ALA A 87 -4.80 -1.64 3.76
N SER A 88 -5.39 -2.73 3.26
CA SER A 88 -6.16 -2.72 2.01
C SER A 88 -7.36 -1.77 2.05
N ASP A 89 -8.14 -1.83 3.12
CA ASP A 89 -9.34 -1.01 3.30
C ASP A 89 -8.99 0.48 3.44
N ALA A 90 -7.96 0.78 4.23
CA ALA A 90 -7.47 2.13 4.43
C ALA A 90 -7.00 2.75 3.09
N ILE A 91 -6.20 2.03 2.31
CA ILE A 91 -5.73 2.48 0.99
C ILE A 91 -6.92 2.69 0.04
N ALA A 92 -7.85 1.74 -0.01
CA ALA A 92 -9.02 1.84 -0.88
C ALA A 92 -9.92 3.05 -0.54
N LEU A 93 -10.05 3.39 0.74
CA LEU A 93 -10.77 4.58 1.21
C LEU A 93 -9.99 5.87 0.90
N SER A 94 -8.69 5.89 1.18
CA SER A 94 -7.80 7.04 0.92
C SER A 94 -7.85 7.46 -0.55
N LEU A 95 -7.75 6.50 -1.46
CA LEU A 95 -7.81 6.73 -2.91
C LEU A 95 -9.16 7.30 -3.37
N ARG A 96 -10.27 6.94 -2.71
CA ARG A 96 -11.61 7.49 -3.01
C ARG A 96 -11.80 8.89 -2.45
N ALA A 97 -11.24 9.15 -1.27
CA ALA A 97 -11.29 10.44 -0.60
C ALA A 97 -10.28 11.45 -1.17
N GLY A 98 -9.26 10.99 -1.91
CA GLY A 98 -8.12 11.82 -2.30
C GLY A 98 -7.22 12.17 -1.12
N ALA A 99 -7.23 11.37 -0.06
CA ALA A 99 -6.44 11.59 1.15
C ALA A 99 -5.03 10.98 1.00
N PRO A 100 -4.00 11.54 1.67
CA PRO A 100 -2.65 11.02 1.65
C PRO A 100 -2.52 9.68 2.38
N ILE A 101 -1.64 8.83 1.86
CA ILE A 101 -1.24 7.56 2.47
C ILE A 101 0.16 7.75 3.04
N LEU A 102 0.30 7.58 4.35
CA LEU A 102 1.55 7.71 5.09
C LEU A 102 2.07 6.33 5.48
N VAL A 103 3.38 6.14 5.44
CA VAL A 103 4.02 4.87 5.85
C VAL A 103 5.06 5.17 6.91
N HIS A 104 4.98 4.50 8.06
CA HIS A 104 5.95 4.69 9.13
C HIS A 104 7.34 4.18 8.71
N ASP A 105 8.39 4.92 9.02
CA ASP A 105 9.77 4.54 8.67
C ASP A 105 10.18 3.19 9.27
N GLU A 106 9.69 2.86 10.47
CA GLU A 106 9.94 1.56 11.09
C GLU A 106 9.33 0.41 10.26
N LEU A 107 8.16 0.63 9.68
CA LEU A 107 7.51 -0.35 8.82
C LEU A 107 8.27 -0.50 7.49
N LEU A 108 8.78 0.59 6.92
CA LEU A 108 9.66 0.56 5.75
C LEU A 108 10.92 -0.29 6.03
N ALA A 109 11.56 -0.09 7.18
CA ALA A 109 12.74 -0.86 7.57
C ALA A 109 12.44 -2.37 7.75
N GLN A 110 11.30 -2.71 8.37
CA GLN A 110 10.88 -4.10 8.53
C GLN A 110 10.64 -4.79 7.19
N VAL A 111 9.98 -4.12 6.24
CA VAL A 111 9.73 -4.68 4.91
C VAL A 111 11.02 -4.83 4.12
N ALA A 112 11.93 -3.85 4.16
CA ALA A 112 13.24 -3.94 3.54
C ALA A 112 14.04 -5.16 4.04
N SER A 113 14.06 -5.40 5.37
CA SER A 113 14.70 -6.58 5.96
C SER A 113 14.12 -7.88 5.45
N ARG A 114 12.78 -7.99 5.34
CA ARG A 114 12.12 -9.21 4.85
C ARG A 114 12.41 -9.49 3.38
N LEU A 115 12.47 -8.45 2.55
CA LEU A 115 12.85 -8.58 1.14
C LEU A 115 14.29 -9.11 1.02
N ALA A 116 15.23 -8.54 1.79
CA ALA A 116 16.61 -9.01 1.82
C ALA A 116 16.72 -10.47 2.31
N ASP A 117 15.95 -10.86 3.31
CA ASP A 117 15.90 -12.25 3.80
C ASP A 117 15.32 -13.22 2.76
N ALA A 118 14.34 -12.78 1.95
CA ALA A 118 13.77 -13.58 0.87
C ALA A 118 14.76 -13.72 -0.29
N GLU A 119 15.47 -12.64 -0.64
CA GLU A 119 16.55 -12.66 -1.63
C GLU A 119 17.69 -13.60 -1.22
N ALA A 120 18.15 -13.53 0.04
CA ALA A 120 19.21 -14.41 0.54
C ALA A 120 18.85 -15.89 0.47
N ARG A 121 17.56 -16.23 0.65
CA ARG A 121 17.06 -17.61 0.48
C ARG A 121 16.98 -18.04 -0.98
N THR A 122 16.82 -17.09 -1.90
CA THR A 122 16.67 -17.34 -3.34
C THR A 122 18.04 -17.32 -4.06
N ALA A 123 19.01 -16.56 -3.54
CA ALA A 123 20.36 -16.35 -4.08
C ALA A 123 21.31 -17.56 -3.95
N GLY A 124 20.81 -18.75 -3.62
CA GLY A 124 21.55 -20.01 -3.76
C GLY A 124 21.88 -20.41 -5.21
N HIS A 125 21.50 -19.59 -6.21
CA HIS A 125 21.81 -19.80 -7.63
C HIS A 125 21.84 -18.47 -8.43
N GLY A 126 23.03 -17.93 -8.74
CA GLY A 126 23.19 -16.87 -9.75
C GLY A 126 24.37 -15.92 -9.53
N PRO A 127 25.13 -15.53 -10.58
CA PRO A 127 26.45 -14.91 -10.45
C PRO A 127 26.43 -13.38 -10.23
N ALA A 128 27.63 -12.88 -9.92
CA ALA A 128 28.01 -11.56 -9.41
C ALA A 128 27.44 -10.32 -10.13
N ALA A 129 27.28 -9.27 -9.31
CA ALA A 129 26.74 -7.95 -9.61
C ALA A 129 27.35 -7.27 -10.85
N ALA A 130 26.48 -6.75 -11.71
CA ALA A 130 26.82 -5.83 -12.79
C ALA A 130 26.84 -4.37 -12.31
N GLU A 131 27.63 -3.52 -12.97
CA GLU A 131 27.81 -2.09 -12.68
C GLU A 131 26.49 -1.28 -12.71
N PRO A 132 26.38 -0.18 -11.94
CA PRO A 132 25.14 0.58 -11.83
C PRO A 132 24.83 1.34 -13.12
N VAL A 133 23.89 0.81 -13.91
CA VAL A 133 23.29 1.51 -15.04
C VAL A 133 22.48 2.70 -14.51
N GLN A 134 22.70 3.89 -15.06
CA GLN A 134 21.88 5.08 -14.79
C GLN A 134 20.49 4.89 -15.40
N MET A 135 19.59 4.26 -14.64
CA MET A 135 18.21 4.01 -15.05
C MET A 135 17.34 5.24 -14.76
N THR A 136 16.41 5.54 -15.67
CA THR A 136 15.33 6.51 -15.44
C THR A 136 14.38 6.04 -14.33
N PRO A 137 13.59 6.93 -13.68
CA PRO A 137 12.60 6.52 -12.67
C PRO A 137 11.64 5.43 -13.17
N ALA A 138 11.17 5.54 -14.42
CA ALA A 138 10.29 4.55 -15.03
C ALA A 138 10.98 3.19 -15.25
N GLU A 139 12.25 3.17 -15.64
CA GLU A 139 13.02 1.92 -15.77
C GLU A 139 13.29 1.27 -14.42
N ARG A 140 13.64 2.08 -13.39
CA ARG A 140 13.81 1.58 -12.01
C ARG A 140 12.51 0.97 -11.50
N TRP A 141 11.38 1.63 -11.78
CA TRP A 141 10.06 1.15 -11.44
C TRP A 141 9.73 -0.19 -12.11
N ASN A 142 9.94 -0.30 -13.43
CA ASN A 142 9.67 -1.53 -14.16
C ASN A 142 10.57 -2.68 -13.69
N ALA A 143 11.85 -2.42 -13.42
CA ALA A 143 12.77 -3.42 -12.90
C ALA A 143 12.40 -3.87 -11.49
N LEU A 144 12.00 -2.94 -10.62
CA LEU A 144 11.51 -3.26 -9.28
C LEU A 144 10.24 -4.11 -9.34
N LEU A 145 9.26 -3.77 -10.19
CA LEU A 145 8.04 -4.56 -10.35
C LEU A 145 8.32 -5.98 -10.84
N ALA A 146 9.24 -6.13 -11.81
CA ALA A 146 9.66 -7.43 -12.28
C ALA A 146 10.28 -8.26 -11.15
N HIS A 147 11.18 -7.67 -10.37
CA HIS A 147 11.80 -8.32 -9.22
C HIS A 147 10.78 -8.74 -8.15
N LEU A 148 9.94 -7.81 -7.69
CA LEU A 148 8.92 -8.08 -6.67
C LEU A 148 7.92 -9.17 -7.09
N SER A 149 7.65 -9.32 -8.39
CA SER A 149 6.77 -10.36 -8.91
C SER A 149 7.35 -11.78 -8.78
N THR A 150 8.67 -11.91 -8.61
CA THR A 150 9.35 -13.20 -8.44
C THR A 150 9.42 -13.65 -6.98
N LEU A 151 9.17 -12.75 -6.03
CA LEU A 151 9.27 -13.07 -4.60
C LEU A 151 8.08 -13.93 -4.15
N PRO A 152 8.31 -14.97 -3.33
CA PRO A 152 7.25 -15.81 -2.80
C PRO A 152 6.28 -14.98 -1.94
N LYS A 153 4.97 -15.25 -2.04
CA LYS A 153 4.00 -14.56 -1.18
C LYS A 153 4.22 -15.01 0.26
N PRO A 154 4.30 -14.08 1.23
CA PRO A 154 4.62 -14.40 2.62
C PRO A 154 3.54 -15.22 3.36
N TYR A 155 2.42 -15.57 2.71
CA TYR A 155 1.30 -16.31 3.29
C TYR A 155 1.02 -17.66 2.60
N GLU A 156 1.86 -18.09 1.65
CA GLU A 156 1.71 -19.38 0.94
C GLU A 156 2.54 -20.51 1.57
N GLY A 157 2.72 -20.50 2.90
CA GLY A 157 3.46 -21.53 3.66
C GLY A 157 2.75 -21.98 4.92
#